data_AF-A0A2D6TPL1-F1
#
_entry.id   AF-A0A2D6TPL1-F1
#
_cell.length_a   1.000
_cell.length_b   1.000
_cell.length_c   1.000
_cell.angle_alpha   90.00
_cell.angle_beta   90.00
_cell.angle_gamma   90.00
#
_symmetry.space_group_name_H-M   'P 1'
#
loop_
_entity.id
_entity.type
_entity.pdbx_description
1 polymer ?
#
loop_
_entity_poly.entity_id
_entity_poly.type
_entity_poly.pdbx_seq_one_letter_code
_entity_poly.pdbx_strand_id
1 'polypeptide(L)'
;MKNNKKIIIGIIILIIILSFFGNRFFSTGKSINTQEIEIIPLSIAEKEKVIQTLLSSEFIKDMPKKESISLRFFNSENGQRIWQDGFLIGKDQLLSEGTPAIYLSLHSKYISEFNQENLCEVIKRANANRDLGFYSEDSKTKLFFKYSSMLKHRGCFGF
;
A
#
# COMPACT_ATOMS: atom_id res chain seq x y z
N MET A 1 -41.53 35.41 19.53
CA MET A 1 -41.41 33.96 19.87
C MET A 1 -41.47 32.97 18.69
N LYS A 2 -41.95 33.33 17.49
CA LYS A 2 -42.14 32.37 16.37
C LYS A 2 -40.83 31.96 15.64
N ASN A 3 -39.80 32.80 15.66
CA ASN A 3 -38.54 32.56 14.93
C ASN A 3 -37.57 31.60 15.64
N ASN A 4 -37.63 31.53 16.98
CA ASN A 4 -36.71 30.69 17.77
C ASN A 4 -36.94 29.19 17.53
N LYS A 5 -38.17 28.79 17.15
CA LYS A 5 -38.51 27.39 16.85
C LYS A 5 -37.80 26.87 15.60
N LYS A 6 -37.57 27.71 14.58
CA LYS A 6 -36.86 27.30 13.35
C LYS A 6 -35.37 27.09 13.58
N ILE A 7 -34.75 27.90 14.45
CA ILE A 7 -33.34 27.78 14.82
C ILE A 7 -33.09 26.47 15.59
N ILE A 8 -33.98 26.15 16.54
CA ILE A 8 -33.88 24.92 17.33
C ILE A 8 -33.95 23.67 16.44
N ILE A 9 -34.87 23.65 15.46
CA ILE A 9 -35.00 22.52 14.52
C ILE A 9 -33.72 22.35 13.68
N GLY A 10 -33.12 23.44 13.21
CA GLY A 10 -31.86 23.38 12.46
C GLY A 10 -30.70 22.79 13.25
N ILE A 11 -30.58 23.14 14.53
CA ILE A 11 -29.53 22.61 15.42
C ILE A 11 -29.71 21.10 15.62
N ILE A 12 -30.95 20.64 15.81
CA ILE A 12 -31.24 19.21 16.00
C ILE A 12 -30.86 18.39 14.76
N ILE A 13 -31.18 18.87 13.56
CA ILE A 13 -30.82 18.19 12.30
C ILE A 13 -29.30 18.10 12.15
N LEU A 14 -28.57 19.18 12.48
CA LEU A 14 -27.12 19.19 12.42
C LEU A 14 -26.49 18.17 13.39
N ILE A 15 -27.02 18.03 14.61
CA ILE A 15 -26.55 17.05 15.59
C ILE A 15 -26.78 15.61 15.10
N ILE A 16 -27.93 15.33 14.47
CA ILE A 16 -28.23 14.00 13.90
C ILE A 16 -27.25 13.65 12.78
N ILE A 17 -26.95 14.60 11.89
CA ILE A 17 -25.96 14.41 10.83
C ILE A 17 -24.57 14.15 11.44
N LEU A 18 -24.13 14.98 12.39
CA LEU A 18 -22.83 14.82 13.04
C LEU A 18 -22.69 13.51 13.81
N SER A 19 -23.76 12.99 14.42
CA SER A 19 -23.72 11.71 15.13
C SER A 19 -23.76 10.50 14.17
N PHE A 20 -24.47 10.60 13.06
CA PHE A 20 -24.47 9.56 12.02
C PHE A 20 -23.11 9.43 11.34
N PHE A 21 -22.40 10.54 11.13
CA PHE A 21 -21.04 10.55 10.55
C PHE A 21 -19.93 10.38 11.61
N GLY A 22 -20.13 10.84 12.85
CA GLY A 22 -19.12 10.82 13.92
C GLY A 22 -18.76 9.41 14.38
N ASN A 23 -19.72 8.49 14.42
CA ASN A 23 -19.47 7.11 14.85
C ASN A 23 -18.64 6.27 13.86
N ARG A 24 -18.38 6.76 12.64
CA ARG A 24 -17.50 6.07 11.69
C ARG A 24 -16.03 6.46 11.80
N PHE A 25 -15.67 7.44 12.63
CA PHE A 25 -14.31 7.98 12.63
C PHE A 25 -13.43 7.48 13.80
N PHE A 26 -14.01 6.93 14.87
CA PHE A 26 -13.27 6.39 16.01
C PHE A 26 -13.11 4.88 15.92
N SER A 27 -12.30 4.42 14.96
CA SER A 27 -11.74 3.06 15.03
C SER A 27 -10.46 3.14 15.86
N THR A 28 -10.58 2.82 17.15
CA THR A 28 -9.47 2.75 18.10
C THR A 28 -8.45 1.73 17.60
N GLY A 29 -7.33 2.22 17.05
CA GLY A 29 -6.22 1.39 16.64
C GLY A 29 -5.64 0.69 17.85
N LYS A 30 -5.92 -0.61 17.99
CA LYS A 30 -5.19 -1.46 18.94
C LYS A 30 -3.71 -1.40 18.54
N SER A 31 -2.90 -0.88 19.45
CA SER A 31 -1.44 -0.95 19.35
C SER A 31 -1.04 -2.43 19.33
N ILE A 32 -0.59 -2.89 18.18
CA ILE A 32 -0.09 -4.26 18.01
C ILE A 32 1.34 -4.24 18.55
N ASN A 33 1.58 -5.02 19.62
CA ASN A 33 2.93 -5.29 20.11
C ASN A 33 3.76 -5.86 18.95
N THR A 34 4.75 -5.10 18.48
CA THR A 34 5.64 -5.50 17.41
C THR A 34 6.59 -6.58 17.95
N GLN A 35 6.19 -7.85 17.84
CA GLN A 35 7.11 -8.96 18.06
C GLN A 35 8.22 -8.89 17.00
N GLU A 36 9.45 -9.21 17.40
CA GLU A 36 10.61 -9.32 16.51
C GLU A 36 10.28 -10.38 15.46
N ILE A 37 10.17 -9.96 14.19
CA ILE A 37 9.67 -10.82 13.12
C ILE A 37 10.86 -11.47 12.42
N GLU A 38 10.90 -12.79 12.43
CA GLU A 38 11.86 -13.58 11.65
C GLU A 38 11.75 -13.23 10.16
N ILE A 39 12.88 -12.94 9.53
CA ILE A 39 12.97 -12.66 8.10
C ILE A 39 13.54 -13.89 7.41
N ILE A 40 12.71 -14.58 6.62
CA ILE A 40 13.16 -15.72 5.82
C ILE A 40 13.67 -15.20 4.47
N PRO A 41 14.95 -15.41 4.12
CA PRO A 41 15.47 -14.91 2.86
C PRO A 41 14.85 -15.64 1.67
N LEU A 42 14.61 -14.91 0.58
CA LEU A 42 14.20 -15.50 -0.69
C LEU A 42 15.36 -16.29 -1.29
N SER A 43 15.03 -17.37 -2.02
CA SER A 43 16.04 -18.10 -2.79
C SER A 43 16.63 -17.22 -3.89
N ILE A 44 17.84 -17.54 -4.35
CA ILE A 44 18.52 -16.79 -5.43
C ILE A 44 17.65 -16.76 -6.69
N ALA A 45 17.06 -17.89 -7.06
CA ALA A 45 16.17 -17.98 -8.22
C ALA A 45 14.95 -17.07 -8.08
N GLU A 46 14.30 -17.05 -6.91
CA GLU A 46 13.16 -16.15 -6.65
C GLU A 46 13.55 -14.67 -6.74
N LYS A 47 14.70 -14.29 -6.18
CA LYS A 47 15.23 -12.93 -6.27
C LYS A 47 15.42 -12.50 -7.71
N GLU A 48 16.04 -13.33 -8.53
CA GLU A 48 16.27 -13.03 -9.95
C GLU A 48 14.97 -12.79 -10.71
N LYS A 49 13.94 -13.63 -10.48
CA LYS A 49 12.61 -13.44 -11.09
C LYS A 49 11.99 -12.10 -10.73
N VAL A 50 12.02 -11.75 -9.44
CA VAL A 50 11.48 -10.48 -8.97
C VAL A 50 12.25 -9.31 -9.59
N ILE A 51 13.59 -9.34 -9.55
CA ILE A 51 14.45 -8.29 -10.09
C ILE A 51 14.18 -8.08 -11.58
N GLN A 52 14.17 -9.15 -12.38
CA GLN A 52 13.92 -9.07 -13.82
C GLN A 52 12.54 -8.46 -14.12
N THR A 53 11.53 -8.81 -13.34
CA THR A 53 10.16 -8.31 -13.53
C THR A 53 10.00 -6.85 -13.12
N LEU A 54 10.65 -6.43 -12.03
CA LEU A 54 10.68 -5.04 -11.59
C LEU A 54 11.37 -4.16 -12.62
N LEU A 55 12.55 -4.58 -13.10
CA LEU A 55 13.37 -3.78 -14.03
C LEU A 55 12.78 -3.73 -15.45
N SER A 56 12.03 -4.75 -15.86
CA SER A 56 11.35 -4.76 -17.17
C SER A 56 10.04 -3.98 -17.20
N SER A 57 9.47 -3.65 -16.03
CA SER A 57 8.16 -3.01 -15.98
C SER A 57 8.22 -1.51 -16.30
N GLU A 58 7.25 -1.03 -17.08
CA GLU A 58 7.19 0.39 -17.49
C GLU A 58 7.06 1.38 -16.32
N PHE A 59 6.44 0.99 -15.20
CA PHE A 59 6.24 1.91 -14.07
C PHE A 59 7.56 2.41 -13.47
N ILE A 60 8.65 1.62 -13.56
CA ILE A 60 9.94 2.00 -12.98
C ILE A 60 10.52 3.25 -13.67
N LYS A 61 10.15 3.47 -14.94
CA LYS A 61 10.53 4.64 -15.73
C LYS A 61 9.71 5.87 -15.33
N ASP A 62 8.48 5.66 -14.91
CA ASP A 62 7.55 6.70 -14.48
C ASP A 62 7.70 7.05 -12.99
N MET A 63 8.52 6.31 -12.24
CA MET A 63 8.84 6.63 -10.85
C MET A 63 9.43 8.05 -10.71
N PRO A 64 9.04 8.79 -9.65
CA PRO A 64 9.65 10.07 -9.31
C PRO A 64 11.10 9.90 -8.89
N LYS A 65 11.97 10.87 -9.24
CA LYS A 65 13.43 10.77 -9.03
C LYS A 65 13.87 10.67 -7.55
N LYS A 66 13.09 11.21 -6.63
CA LYS A 66 13.45 11.35 -5.20
C LYS A 66 12.65 10.46 -4.26
N GLU A 67 11.70 9.68 -4.78
CA GLU A 67 10.90 8.79 -3.94
C GLU A 67 11.20 7.35 -4.32
N SER A 68 10.95 6.45 -3.38
CA SER A 68 11.10 5.02 -3.58
C SER A 68 9.91 4.27 -2.99
N ILE A 69 9.67 3.08 -3.54
CA ILE A 69 8.66 2.13 -3.09
C ILE A 69 9.38 0.90 -2.54
N SER A 70 9.08 0.48 -1.31
CA SER A 70 9.54 -0.80 -0.79
C SER A 70 8.52 -1.88 -1.11
N LEU A 71 8.91 -2.91 -1.87
CA LEU A 71 8.13 -4.12 -2.10
C LEU A 71 8.68 -5.23 -1.20
N ARG A 72 7.88 -5.72 -0.25
CA ARG A 72 8.24 -6.81 0.65
C ARG A 72 7.35 -8.01 0.44
N PHE A 73 7.90 -9.20 0.63
CA PHE A 73 7.13 -10.44 0.56
C PHE A 73 6.80 -10.96 1.95
N PHE A 74 5.67 -11.66 2.07
CA PHE A 74 5.31 -12.36 3.30
C PHE A 74 4.67 -13.71 3.03
N ASN A 75 4.87 -14.65 3.94
CA ASN A 75 4.05 -15.86 4.04
C ASN A 75 3.11 -15.75 5.24
N SER A 76 2.02 -16.52 5.24
CA SER A 76 1.12 -16.62 6.40
C SER A 76 1.22 -18.01 7.02
N GLU A 77 1.73 -18.08 8.24
CA GLU A 77 1.83 -19.34 9.00
C GLU A 77 1.15 -19.16 10.35
N ASN A 78 0.23 -20.08 10.69
CA ASN A 78 -0.57 -20.00 11.92
C ASN A 78 -1.31 -18.65 12.10
N GLY A 79 -1.70 -18.00 11.00
CA GLY A 79 -2.37 -16.70 11.02
C GLY A 79 -1.43 -15.51 11.27
N GLN A 80 -0.13 -15.73 11.37
CA GLN A 80 0.89 -14.69 11.52
C GLN A 80 1.62 -14.45 10.20
N ARG A 81 2.02 -13.19 9.96
CA ARG A 81 2.84 -12.83 8.79
C ARG A 81 4.30 -13.08 9.11
N ILE A 82 4.93 -13.93 8.33
CA ILE A 82 6.38 -14.12 8.32
C ILE A 82 6.92 -13.31 7.16
N TRP A 83 7.73 -12.30 7.46
CA TRP A 83 8.30 -11.44 6.43
C TRP A 83 9.45 -12.16 5.72
N GLN A 84 9.60 -11.83 4.45
CA GLN A 84 10.70 -12.28 3.62
C GLN A 84 11.47 -11.08 3.09
N ASP A 85 12.50 -11.34 2.27
CA ASP A 85 13.26 -10.28 1.62
C ASP A 85 12.36 -9.28 0.88
N GLY A 86 12.87 -8.06 0.74
CA GLY A 86 12.20 -6.99 0.02
C GLY A 86 13.16 -6.23 -0.89
N PHE A 87 12.58 -5.43 -1.76
CA PHE A 87 13.28 -4.64 -2.76
C PHE A 87 12.90 -3.18 -2.59
N LEU A 88 13.89 -2.30 -2.68
CA LEU A 88 13.65 -0.86 -2.72
C LEU A 88 13.71 -0.40 -4.18
N ILE A 89 12.56 0.04 -4.69
CA ILE A 89 12.38 0.38 -6.10
C ILE A 89 12.52 1.89 -6.24
N GLY A 90 13.50 2.33 -7.02
CA GLY A 90 13.69 3.70 -7.42
C GLY A 90 13.37 3.91 -8.90
N LYS A 91 13.61 5.13 -9.39
CA LYS A 91 13.49 5.42 -10.82
C LYS A 91 14.58 4.70 -11.61
N ASP A 92 14.17 3.89 -12.59
CA ASP A 92 15.02 3.12 -13.51
C ASP A 92 15.96 2.09 -12.85
N GLN A 93 15.86 1.85 -11.54
CA GLN A 93 16.78 0.94 -10.82
C GLN A 93 16.21 0.44 -9.49
N LEU A 94 16.85 -0.59 -8.93
CA LEU A 94 16.70 -1.00 -7.54
C LEU A 94 17.77 -0.30 -6.69
N LEU A 95 17.37 0.16 -5.51
CA LEU A 95 18.21 0.86 -4.55
C LEU A 95 18.69 -0.12 -3.47
N SER A 96 19.92 0.04 -3.01
CA SER A 96 20.47 -0.72 -1.86
C SER A 96 20.00 -0.17 -0.52
N GLU A 97 19.66 1.12 -0.46
CA GLU A 97 19.28 1.83 0.76
C GLU A 97 18.38 3.03 0.46
N GLY A 98 17.69 3.52 1.49
CA GLY A 98 16.82 4.69 1.43
C GLY A 98 15.52 4.51 2.22
N THR A 99 14.84 5.63 2.46
CA THR A 99 13.53 5.64 3.14
C THR A 99 12.42 5.64 2.09
N PRO A 100 11.63 4.56 1.98
CA PRO A 100 10.52 4.50 1.03
C PRO A 100 9.36 5.39 1.48
N ALA A 101 8.70 6.03 0.52
CA ALA A 101 7.47 6.77 0.78
C ALA A 101 6.24 5.85 0.76
N ILE A 102 6.35 4.69 0.10
CA ILE A 102 5.29 3.67 0.03
C ILE A 102 5.90 2.32 0.40
N TYR A 103 5.20 1.58 1.25
CA TYR A 103 5.47 0.19 1.58
C TYR A 103 4.36 -0.68 1.00
N LEU A 104 4.73 -1.56 0.07
CA LEU A 104 3.87 -2.60 -0.48
C LEU A 104 4.28 -3.94 0.14
N SER A 105 3.30 -4.70 0.60
CA SER A 105 3.51 -6.07 1.05
C SER A 105 2.71 -7.03 0.18
N LEU A 106 3.37 -8.04 -0.37
CA LEU A 106 2.77 -9.00 -1.28
C LEU A 106 2.95 -10.42 -0.76
N HIS A 107 1.90 -11.24 -0.81
CA HIS A 107 2.05 -12.64 -0.42
C HIS A 107 3.08 -13.36 -1.34
N SER A 108 3.98 -14.13 -0.75
CA SER A 108 5.06 -14.84 -1.46
C SER A 108 4.60 -15.80 -2.56
N LYS A 109 3.35 -16.29 -2.53
CA LYS A 109 2.80 -17.18 -3.56
C LYS A 109 2.84 -16.57 -4.97
N TYR A 110 2.78 -15.24 -5.06
CA TYR A 110 2.82 -14.49 -6.32
C TYR A 110 4.22 -14.40 -6.94
N ILE A 111 5.30 -14.76 -6.21
CA ILE A 111 6.66 -14.73 -6.74
C ILE A 111 6.81 -15.65 -7.96
N SER A 112 6.09 -16.78 -7.95
CA SER A 112 6.10 -17.74 -9.05
C SER A 112 5.54 -17.17 -10.37
N GLU A 113 4.73 -16.11 -10.31
CA GLU A 113 4.02 -15.52 -11.44
C GLU A 113 4.86 -14.46 -12.19
N PHE A 114 5.92 -13.94 -11.58
CA PHE A 114 6.72 -12.84 -12.13
C PHE A 114 7.41 -13.14 -13.47
N ASN A 115 7.67 -14.41 -13.80
CA ASN A 115 8.25 -14.76 -15.11
C ASN A 115 7.25 -14.80 -16.27
N GLN A 116 5.95 -14.76 -15.99
CA GLN A 116 4.90 -14.97 -16.99
C GLN A 116 4.08 -13.70 -17.23
N GLU A 117 4.01 -12.83 -16.23
CA GLU A 117 3.15 -11.65 -16.24
C GLU A 117 3.92 -10.40 -15.83
N ASN A 118 3.47 -9.24 -16.30
CA ASN A 118 4.02 -7.98 -15.83
C ASN A 118 3.64 -7.75 -14.35
N LEU A 119 4.47 -6.99 -13.63
CA LEU A 119 4.25 -6.68 -12.20
C LEU A 119 2.83 -6.16 -11.91
N CYS A 120 2.28 -5.32 -12.79
CA CYS A 120 1.00 -4.68 -12.57
C CYS A 120 -0.16 -5.69 -12.51
N GLU A 121 -0.17 -6.70 -13.39
CA GLU A 121 -1.20 -7.75 -13.38
C GLU A 121 -1.11 -8.62 -12.12
N VAL A 122 0.11 -8.96 -11.71
CA VAL A 122 0.34 -9.69 -10.44
C VAL A 122 -0.18 -8.88 -9.26
N ILE A 123 0.13 -7.59 -9.17
CA ILE A 123 -0.35 -6.75 -8.07
C ILE A 123 -1.88 -6.60 -8.10
N LYS A 124 -2.49 -6.40 -9.27
CA LYS A 124 -3.96 -6.32 -9.41
C LYS A 124 -4.63 -7.60 -8.90
N ARG A 125 -4.11 -8.76 -9.28
CA ARG A 125 -4.60 -10.07 -8.83
C ARG A 125 -4.45 -10.22 -7.31
N ALA A 126 -3.29 -9.88 -6.77
CA ALA A 126 -3.07 -9.90 -5.33
C ALA A 126 -4.01 -8.96 -4.57
N ASN A 127 -4.25 -7.76 -5.09
CA ASN A 127 -5.20 -6.81 -4.52
C ASN A 127 -6.63 -7.35 -4.54
N ALA A 128 -7.06 -7.95 -5.65
CA ALA A 128 -8.38 -8.58 -5.76
C ALA A 128 -8.58 -9.71 -4.74
N ASN A 129 -7.51 -10.45 -4.42
CA ASN A 129 -7.51 -11.52 -3.42
C ASN A 129 -7.23 -11.06 -1.99
N ARG A 130 -7.08 -9.74 -1.73
CA ARG A 130 -6.70 -9.15 -0.43
C ARG A 130 -5.34 -9.63 0.10
N ASP A 131 -4.44 -10.01 -0.80
CA ASP A 131 -3.07 -10.43 -0.50
C ASP A 131 -2.03 -9.31 -0.69
N LEU A 132 -2.50 -8.11 -1.05
CA LEU A 132 -1.69 -6.89 -1.13
C LEU A 132 -1.94 -6.03 0.10
N GLY A 133 -0.87 -5.64 0.78
CA GLY A 133 -0.88 -4.59 1.79
C GLY A 133 -0.23 -3.32 1.24
N PHE A 134 -0.77 -2.18 1.67
CA PHE A 134 -0.29 -0.86 1.32
C PHE A 134 -0.15 -0.03 2.60
N TYR A 135 1.00 0.60 2.79
CA TYR A 135 1.24 1.52 3.90
C TYR A 135 2.09 2.72 3.44
N SER A 136 1.82 3.89 4.02
CA SER A 136 2.57 5.12 3.80
C SER A 136 2.39 6.04 5.01
N GLU A 137 3.47 6.73 5.38
CA GLU A 137 3.42 7.82 6.37
C GLU A 137 2.85 9.11 5.77
N ASP A 138 3.00 9.29 4.45
CA ASP A 138 2.46 10.42 3.73
C ASP A 138 0.95 10.32 3.56
N SER A 139 0.26 11.45 3.61
CA SER A 139 -1.17 11.55 3.31
C SER A 139 -1.44 11.18 1.84
N LYS A 140 -2.65 10.68 1.57
CA LYS A 140 -3.07 10.31 0.20
C LYS A 140 -2.87 11.45 -0.82
N THR A 141 -3.16 12.69 -0.42
CA THR A 141 -2.96 13.87 -1.27
C THR A 141 -1.49 14.11 -1.56
N LYS A 142 -0.61 13.98 -0.56
CA LYS A 142 0.84 14.15 -0.75
C LYS A 142 1.41 13.05 -1.65
N LEU A 143 0.98 11.80 -1.45
CA LEU A 143 1.32 10.70 -2.34
C LEU A 143 0.87 10.94 -3.77
N PHE A 144 -0.37 11.39 -3.97
CA PHE A 144 -0.91 11.70 -5.30
C PHE A 144 -0.03 12.71 -6.04
N PHE A 145 0.42 13.77 -5.36
CA PHE A 145 1.32 14.74 -5.98
C PHE A 145 2.72 14.17 -6.26
N LYS A 146 3.32 13.47 -5.29
CA LYS A 146 4.65 12.84 -5.41
C LYS A 146 4.72 11.84 -6.56
N TYR A 147 3.65 11.05 -6.72
CA TYR A 147 3.53 9.96 -7.68
C TYR A 147 2.66 10.33 -8.89
N SER A 148 2.50 11.62 -9.17
CA SER A 148 1.67 12.11 -10.28
C SER A 148 2.11 11.62 -11.66
N SER A 149 3.41 11.36 -11.87
CA SER A 149 3.92 10.74 -13.09
C SER A 149 3.47 9.29 -13.27
N MET A 150 3.14 8.60 -12.18
CA MET A 150 2.69 7.20 -12.18
C MET A 150 1.18 7.05 -12.30
N LEU A 151 0.42 8.13 -12.56
CA LEU A 151 -1.05 8.06 -12.66
C LEU A 151 -1.55 7.10 -13.75
N LYS A 152 -0.74 6.89 -14.81
CA LYS A 152 -1.00 5.88 -15.85
C LYS A 152 -1.06 4.46 -15.26
N HIS A 153 -0.34 4.23 -14.17
CA HIS A 153 -0.21 2.95 -13.46
C HIS A 153 -1.06 2.88 -12.18
N ARG A 154 -2.01 3.81 -11.96
CA ARG A 154 -2.84 3.84 -10.73
C ARG A 154 -3.47 2.49 -10.37
N GLY A 155 -3.92 1.75 -11.40
CA GLY A 155 -4.55 0.44 -11.22
C GLY A 155 -3.60 -0.63 -10.69
N CYS A 156 -2.28 -0.41 -10.75
CA CYS A 156 -1.26 -1.35 -10.31
C CYS A 156 -0.92 -1.22 -8.83
N PHE A 157 -1.36 -0.16 -8.13
CA PHE A 157 -0.90 0.13 -6.76
C PHE A 157 -2.04 0.33 -5.76
N GLY A 158 -3.30 0.13 -6.19
CA GLY A 158 -4.46 0.13 -5.30
C GLY A 158 -4.87 1.50 -4.75
N PHE A 159 -4.42 2.60 -5.37
CA PHE A 159 -4.81 3.98 -5.03
C PHE A 159 -5.40 4.75 -6.22
#